data_AF-A0A0F0CSL8-F1
#
_entry.id   AF-A0A0F0CSL8-F1
#
_cell.length_a   1.000
_cell.length_b   1.000
_cell.length_c   1.000
_cell.angle_alpha   90.00
_cell.angle_beta   90.00
_cell.angle_gamma   90.00
#
_symmetry.space_group_name_H-M   'P 1'
#
loop_
_entity.id
_entity.type
_entity.pdbx_description
1 polymer ?
#
loop_
_entity_poly.entity_id
_entity_poly.type
_entity_poly.pdbx_seq_one_letter_code
_entity_poly.pdbx_strand_id
1 'polypeptide(L)'
;MEKLANALDRRGINVKDYFAMRDEKTKKVPLYKVREEDSERYLYSDDDLAKIKEGSVEFKMTDERIFAKEVSDKAVIDVMEIYEAREIDKIAKELEKIDLDLALYPKQEADENEDIAKEKEKTALFTVNKKKKVFSLKKLLEVVLKDGEEGVNIQRYKGLGEMNPEQLWETTMDPARRTLQKVTIEDAVEADTMFTVLMGDDVDVRRNFIISHAREVKNLDI
;
A
#
# COMPACT_ATOMS: atom_id res chain seq x y z
N MET A 1 -7.84 5.65 -0.19
CA MET A 1 -7.95 4.51 -1.12
C MET A 1 -6.72 4.33 -2.00
N GLU A 2 -6.23 5.36 -2.70
CA GLU A 2 -5.05 5.24 -3.60
C GLU A 2 -3.78 4.71 -2.93
N LYS A 3 -3.46 5.17 -1.72
CA LYS A 3 -2.36 4.63 -0.93
C LYS A 3 -2.50 3.11 -0.66
N LEU A 4 -3.73 2.65 -0.41
CA LEU A 4 -4.06 1.25 -0.12
C LEU A 4 -4.01 0.40 -1.39
N ALA A 5 -4.54 0.91 -2.51
CA ALA A 5 -4.42 0.28 -3.82
C ALA A 5 -2.94 0.07 -4.21
N ASN A 6 -2.11 1.10 -4.05
CA ASN A 6 -0.67 1.00 -4.28
C ASN A 6 0.04 0.03 -3.33
N ALA A 7 -0.46 -0.14 -2.10
CA ALA A 7 0.08 -1.12 -1.16
C ALA A 7 -0.23 -2.56 -1.60
N LEU A 8 -1.46 -2.81 -2.07
CA LEU A 8 -1.87 -4.10 -2.66
C LEU A 8 -1.05 -4.44 -3.92
N ASP A 9 -0.87 -3.48 -4.83
CA ASP A 9 -0.06 -3.68 -6.05
C ASP A 9 1.39 -4.06 -5.70
N ARG A 10 1.99 -3.43 -4.67
CA ARG A 10 3.35 -3.75 -4.19
C ARG A 10 3.46 -5.16 -3.59
N ARG A 11 2.36 -5.70 -3.06
CA ARG A 11 2.24 -7.08 -2.56
C ARG A 11 1.90 -8.08 -3.68
N GLY A 12 1.74 -7.61 -4.92
CA GLY A 12 1.41 -8.46 -6.08
C GLY A 12 -0.05 -8.90 -6.10
N ILE A 13 -0.95 -8.11 -5.51
CA ILE A 13 -2.40 -8.34 -5.53
C ILE A 13 -3.00 -7.38 -6.55
N ASN A 14 -3.62 -7.91 -7.60
CA ASN A 14 -4.29 -7.07 -8.60
C ASN A 14 -5.53 -6.41 -7.97
N VAL A 15 -5.51 -5.07 -7.90
CA VAL A 15 -6.58 -4.27 -7.27
C VAL A 15 -7.94 -4.45 -7.96
N LYS A 16 -7.95 -4.68 -9.28
CA LYS A 16 -9.19 -4.89 -10.06
C LYS A 16 -9.90 -6.16 -9.62
N ASP A 17 -9.15 -7.26 -9.58
CA ASP A 17 -9.67 -8.57 -9.22
C ASP A 17 -10.01 -8.62 -7.72
N TYR A 18 -9.16 -8.02 -6.89
CA TYR A 18 -9.34 -8.02 -5.44
C TYR A 18 -10.58 -7.23 -4.99
N PHE A 19 -10.87 -6.07 -5.60
CA PHE A 19 -12.10 -5.33 -5.29
C PHE A 19 -13.36 -5.98 -5.88
N ALA A 20 -13.23 -6.74 -6.97
CA ALA A 20 -14.33 -7.55 -7.53
C ALA A 20 -14.62 -8.80 -6.68
N MET A 21 -13.64 -9.32 -5.94
CA MET A 21 -13.80 -10.41 -4.96
C MET A 21 -14.48 -9.96 -3.65
N ARG A 22 -15.12 -8.79 -3.62
CA ARG A 22 -15.90 -8.37 -2.46
C ARG A 22 -17.16 -9.22 -2.36
N ASP A 23 -17.34 -9.92 -1.25
CA ASP A 23 -18.50 -10.80 -1.05
C ASP A 23 -19.79 -9.96 -0.95
N GLU A 24 -20.79 -10.30 -1.77
CA GLU A 24 -22.09 -9.61 -1.84
C GLU A 24 -22.87 -9.67 -0.51
N LYS A 25 -22.66 -10.71 0.30
CA LYS A 25 -23.39 -10.91 1.56
C LYS A 25 -22.69 -10.28 2.75
N THR A 26 -21.37 -10.45 2.85
CA THR A 26 -20.60 -9.93 3.99
C THR A 26 -20.07 -8.51 3.75
N LYS A 27 -20.06 -8.04 2.49
CA LYS A 27 -19.53 -6.74 2.06
C LYS A 27 -18.06 -6.51 2.42
N LYS A 28 -17.33 -7.59 2.75
CA LYS A 28 -15.93 -7.58 3.14
C LYS A 28 -15.04 -8.01 1.98
N VAL A 29 -13.83 -7.46 1.94
CA VAL A 29 -12.76 -7.95 1.07
C VAL A 29 -11.96 -9.08 1.76
N PRO A 30 -11.26 -9.95 1.02
CA PRO A 30 -10.48 -11.04 1.61
C PRO A 30 -9.35 -10.53 2.54
N LEU A 31 -9.17 -11.19 3.69
CA LEU A 31 -8.14 -10.88 4.70
C LEU A 31 -6.81 -11.57 4.43
N TYR A 32 -6.84 -12.76 3.84
CA TYR A 32 -5.63 -13.56 3.60
C TYR A 32 -5.53 -13.98 2.15
N LYS A 33 -4.30 -13.99 1.63
CA LYS A 33 -3.93 -14.63 0.37
C LYS A 33 -3.08 -15.85 0.71
N VAL A 34 -3.55 -17.03 0.30
CA VAL A 34 -2.87 -18.31 0.48
C VAL A 34 -2.39 -18.80 -0.88
N ARG A 35 -1.10 -19.15 -0.96
CA ARG A 35 -0.50 -19.74 -2.16
C ARG A 35 -0.12 -21.19 -1.86
N GLU A 36 -0.80 -22.12 -2.53
CA GLU A 36 -0.40 -23.52 -2.70
C GLU A 36 0.33 -23.65 -4.05
N GLU A 37 1.21 -24.64 -4.22
CA GLU A 37 2.20 -24.77 -5.32
C GLU A 37 1.78 -24.24 -6.72
N ASP A 38 0.53 -24.46 -7.15
CA ASP A 38 -0.01 -23.99 -8.44
C ASP A 38 -1.37 -23.27 -8.32
N SER A 39 -1.81 -22.90 -7.10
CA SER A 39 -3.10 -22.22 -6.90
C SER A 39 -3.05 -21.11 -5.84
N GLU A 40 -3.63 -19.96 -6.18
CA GLU A 40 -3.84 -18.86 -5.25
C GLU A 40 -5.30 -18.87 -4.76
N ARG A 41 -5.49 -18.81 -3.45
CA ARG A 41 -6.82 -18.73 -2.82
C ARG A 41 -6.89 -17.52 -1.90
N TYR A 42 -8.04 -16.84 -1.90
CA TYR A 42 -8.33 -15.70 -1.04
C TYR A 42 -9.31 -16.14 0.05
N LEU A 43 -9.03 -15.80 1.30
CA LEU A 43 -9.83 -16.17 2.47
C LEU A 43 -10.39 -14.92 3.17
N TYR A 44 -11.60 -15.03 3.71
CA TYR A 44 -12.35 -13.91 4.30
C TYR A 44 -12.44 -13.96 5.83
N SER A 45 -12.07 -15.08 6.46
CA SER A 45 -12.16 -15.28 7.91
C SER A 45 -11.00 -16.13 8.43
N ASP A 46 -10.66 -15.93 9.70
CA ASP A 46 -9.70 -16.77 10.45
C ASP A 46 -10.15 -18.24 10.51
N ASP A 47 -11.46 -18.48 10.52
CA ASP A 47 -12.04 -19.83 10.54
C ASP A 47 -11.75 -20.62 9.26
N ASP A 48 -11.68 -19.93 8.12
CA ASP A 48 -11.40 -20.56 6.82
C ASP A 48 -9.90 -20.84 6.67
N LEU A 49 -9.05 -20.02 7.30
CA LEU A 49 -7.64 -20.31 7.46
C LEU A 49 -7.44 -21.52 8.39
N ALA A 50 -8.22 -21.64 9.47
CA ALA A 50 -8.15 -22.75 10.41
C ALA A 50 -8.51 -24.10 9.76
N LYS A 51 -9.52 -24.14 8.88
CA LYS A 51 -9.88 -25.37 8.12
C LYS A 51 -8.77 -25.83 7.18
N ILE A 52 -7.98 -24.90 6.63
CA ILE A 52 -6.79 -25.22 5.82
C ILE A 52 -5.64 -25.69 6.73
N LYS A 53 -5.49 -25.09 7.92
CA LYS A 53 -4.52 -25.50 8.95
C LYS A 53 -4.75 -26.91 9.49
N GLU A 54 -5.99 -27.39 9.56
CA GLU A 54 -6.29 -28.75 10.01
C GLU A 54 -5.94 -29.84 8.98
N GLY A 55 -5.74 -29.48 7.71
CA GLY A 55 -5.56 -30.42 6.60
C GLY A 55 -4.14 -30.69 6.12
N SER A 56 -3.15 -29.81 6.35
CA SER A 56 -1.76 -29.96 5.83
C SER A 56 -0.72 -29.08 6.54
N VAL A 57 0.55 -29.38 6.25
CA VAL A 57 1.80 -29.21 7.03
C VAL A 57 2.37 -27.78 7.03
N GLU A 58 3.05 -27.43 8.14
CA GLU A 58 3.99 -26.30 8.36
C GLU A 58 3.81 -25.06 7.47
N PHE A 59 3.26 -24.03 8.10
CA PHE A 59 3.05 -22.70 7.53
C PHE A 59 4.30 -21.86 7.72
N LYS A 60 4.77 -21.22 6.65
CA LYS A 60 5.67 -20.07 6.78
C LYS A 60 4.81 -18.82 6.74
N MET A 61 4.65 -18.16 7.88
CA MET A 61 4.21 -16.77 7.86
C MET A 61 5.33 -15.96 7.20
N THR A 62 5.00 -15.18 6.17
CA THR A 62 5.99 -14.49 5.36
C THR A 62 6.76 -13.40 6.10
N ASP A 63 6.44 -13.15 7.39
CA ASP A 63 7.17 -12.25 8.28
C ASP A 63 8.49 -12.83 8.79
N GLU A 64 8.67 -14.16 8.78
CA GLU A 64 9.94 -14.79 9.12
C GLU A 64 10.53 -15.49 7.89
N ARG A 65 11.29 -14.75 7.07
CA ARG A 65 12.33 -15.37 6.23
C ARG A 65 13.50 -15.82 7.10
N ILE A 66 13.24 -16.70 8.06
CA ILE A 66 14.29 -17.46 8.74
C ILE A 66 14.48 -18.74 7.92
N PHE A 67 15.71 -18.88 7.44
CA PHE A 67 16.32 -20.05 6.82
C PHE A 67 15.55 -21.36 7.01
N ALA A 68 14.80 -21.80 6.00
CA ALA A 68 14.50 -23.21 5.86
C ALA A 68 15.71 -23.90 5.23
N LYS A 69 16.64 -24.29 6.11
CA LYS A 69 17.53 -25.40 5.84
C LYS A 69 16.73 -26.68 6.05
N GLU A 70 16.92 -27.62 5.13
CA GLU A 70 16.34 -28.97 5.07
C GLU A 70 14.95 -29.10 4.45
N VAL A 71 14.97 -29.69 3.26
CA VAL A 71 13.84 -30.16 2.46
C VAL A 71 13.25 -31.38 3.17
N SER A 72 11.96 -31.33 3.48
CA SER A 72 11.13 -32.53 3.63
C SER A 72 9.97 -32.44 2.63
N ASP A 73 9.59 -33.57 2.03
CA ASP A 73 8.56 -33.73 0.99
C ASP A 73 7.15 -33.37 1.49
N LYS A 74 6.91 -32.10 1.84
CA LYS A 74 5.61 -31.59 2.28
C LYS A 74 5.38 -30.22 1.64
N ALA A 75 4.20 -30.06 1.02
CA ALA A 75 3.81 -28.86 0.29
C ALA A 75 3.89 -27.62 1.20
N VAL A 76 4.70 -26.64 0.81
CA VAL A 76 4.88 -25.39 1.56
C VAL A 76 3.74 -24.45 1.20
N ILE A 77 2.94 -24.06 2.20
CA ILE A 77 1.86 -23.08 2.04
C ILE A 77 2.38 -21.70 2.48
N ASP A 78 2.38 -20.74 1.55
CA ASP A 78 2.70 -19.33 1.85
C ASP A 78 1.40 -18.57 2.17
N VAL A 79 1.31 -18.04 3.38
CA VAL A 79 0.14 -17.29 3.86
C VAL A 79 0.54 -15.83 4.05
N MET A 80 -0.11 -14.95 3.31
CA MET A 80 0.07 -13.52 3.40
C MET A 80 -1.19 -12.86 3.97
N GLU A 81 -1.02 -12.11 5.06
CA GLU A 81 -2.07 -11.27 5.61
C GLU A 81 -2.15 -9.92 4.87
N ILE A 82 -3.38 -9.48 4.60
CA ILE A 82 -3.68 -8.21 3.96
C ILE A 82 -4.18 -7.25 5.04
N TYR A 83 -3.24 -6.58 5.71
CA TYR A 83 -3.55 -5.63 6.78
C TYR A 83 -4.44 -4.47 6.29
N GLU A 84 -4.33 -4.10 5.01
CA GLU A 84 -5.09 -3.04 4.37
C GLU A 84 -6.58 -3.37 4.23
N ALA A 85 -6.98 -4.65 4.32
CA ALA A 85 -8.35 -5.09 4.14
C ALA A 85 -9.34 -4.38 5.08
N ARG A 86 -8.95 -4.19 6.35
CA ARG A 86 -9.80 -3.51 7.36
C ARG A 86 -10.06 -2.05 7.02
N GLU A 87 -9.07 -1.35 6.49
CA GLU A 87 -9.22 0.05 6.09
C GLU A 87 -10.02 0.19 4.79
N ILE A 88 -9.80 -0.74 3.85
CA ILE A 88 -10.56 -0.82 2.60
C ILE A 88 -12.05 -1.02 2.91
N ASP A 89 -12.40 -1.92 3.84
CA ASP A 89 -13.78 -2.14 4.27
C ASP A 89 -14.43 -0.89 4.88
N LYS A 90 -13.69 -0.12 5.68
CA LYS A 90 -14.18 1.15 6.24
C LYS A 90 -14.51 2.15 5.13
N ILE A 91 -13.59 2.33 4.18
CA ILE A 91 -13.77 3.23 3.04
C ILE A 91 -14.93 2.75 2.14
N ALA A 92 -15.05 1.45 1.91
CA ALA A 92 -16.14 0.89 1.11
C ALA A 92 -17.51 1.20 1.72
N LYS A 93 -17.64 1.11 3.05
CA LYS A 93 -18.88 1.51 3.75
C LYS A 93 -19.17 3.00 3.63
N GLU A 94 -18.15 3.85 3.63
CA GLU A 94 -18.34 5.29 3.43
C GLU A 94 -18.78 5.62 2.01
N LEU A 95 -18.24 4.92 1.01
CA LEU A 95 -18.65 5.08 -0.38
C LEU A 95 -20.09 4.64 -0.62
N GLU A 96 -20.52 3.53 -0.01
CA GLU A 96 -21.91 3.07 -0.10
C GLU A 96 -22.92 4.09 0.44
N LYS A 97 -22.55 4.87 1.47
CA LYS A 97 -23.41 5.96 1.97
C LYS A 97 -23.64 7.07 0.93
N ILE A 98 -22.74 7.18 -0.04
CA ILE A 98 -22.75 8.16 -1.12
C ILE A 98 -23.23 7.51 -2.44
N ASP A 99 -23.77 6.28 -2.38
CA ASP A 99 -24.22 5.49 -3.53
C ASP A 99 -23.10 5.20 -4.55
N LEU A 100 -21.87 5.03 -4.05
CA LEU A 100 -20.69 4.68 -4.83
C LEU A 100 -20.18 3.30 -4.46
N ASP A 101 -19.91 2.47 -5.47
CA ASP A 101 -19.37 1.13 -5.29
C ASP A 101 -17.84 1.10 -5.45
N LEU A 102 -17.18 0.29 -4.64
CA LEU A 102 -15.74 0.07 -4.64
C LEU A 102 -15.26 -0.51 -5.98
N ALA A 103 -16.09 -1.32 -6.65
CA ALA A 103 -15.78 -1.87 -7.97
C ALA A 103 -15.62 -0.80 -9.08
N LEU A 104 -16.08 0.44 -8.83
CA LEU A 104 -15.93 1.57 -9.75
C LEU A 104 -14.53 2.22 -9.66
N TYR A 105 -13.72 1.80 -8.69
CA TYR A 105 -12.38 2.34 -8.49
C TYR A 105 -11.37 1.90 -9.57
N PRO A 106 -11.14 0.60 -9.80
CA PRO A 106 -10.12 0.14 -10.75
C PRO A 106 -10.60 0.10 -12.20
N LYS A 107 -11.87 0.41 -12.47
CA LYS A 107 -12.52 0.21 -13.76
C LYS A 107 -11.95 1.15 -14.85
N GLN A 108 -10.78 0.83 -15.38
CA GLN A 108 -10.28 1.32 -16.66
C GLN A 108 -9.53 0.20 -17.40
N GLU A 109 -10.28 -0.50 -18.23
CA GLU A 109 -9.80 -1.07 -19.50
C GLU A 109 -10.84 -0.62 -20.53
N ALA A 110 -10.63 0.58 -21.06
CA ALA A 110 -10.85 0.82 -22.47
C ALA A 110 -9.52 1.43 -22.90
N ASP A 111 -8.73 0.57 -23.52
CA ASP A 111 -7.45 0.84 -24.12
C ASP A 111 -7.44 2.21 -24.78
N GLU A 112 -6.34 2.94 -24.60
CA GLU A 112 -6.02 4.09 -25.44
C GLU A 112 -5.86 3.68 -26.94
N ASN A 113 -6.12 2.42 -27.31
CA ASN A 113 -5.95 1.87 -28.66
C ASN A 113 -7.07 0.93 -29.18
N GLU A 114 -8.22 0.74 -28.51
CA GLU A 114 -9.34 0.00 -29.12
C GLU A 114 -10.61 0.86 -29.25
N ASP A 115 -10.88 1.22 -30.51
CA ASP A 115 -12.17 1.58 -31.06
C ASP A 115 -12.94 2.74 -30.42
N ILE A 116 -12.76 3.90 -31.06
CA ILE A 116 -13.62 5.10 -31.09
C ILE A 116 -15.13 4.77 -31.33
N ALA A 117 -15.48 3.51 -31.60
CA ALA A 117 -16.84 3.07 -31.91
C ALA A 117 -17.70 2.63 -30.70
N LYS A 118 -17.14 2.34 -29.52
CA LYS A 118 -17.93 1.91 -28.32
C LYS A 118 -18.09 2.98 -27.22
N GLU A 119 -17.67 4.22 -27.47
CA GLU A 119 -17.81 5.33 -26.51
C GLU A 119 -19.22 5.92 -26.41
N LYS A 120 -20.14 5.61 -27.34
CA LYS A 120 -21.42 6.33 -27.44
C LYS A 120 -22.50 5.93 -26.43
N GLU A 121 -22.35 4.85 -25.68
CA GLU A 121 -23.38 4.35 -24.76
C GLU A 121 -22.94 4.16 -23.30
N LYS A 122 -21.73 4.58 -22.90
CA LYS A 122 -21.37 4.61 -21.47
C LYS A 122 -21.89 5.91 -20.84
N THR A 123 -22.82 5.79 -19.89
CA THR A 123 -23.19 6.89 -19.01
C THR A 123 -21.97 7.30 -18.19
N ALA A 124 -21.63 8.58 -18.22
CA ALA A 124 -20.54 9.11 -17.41
C ALA A 124 -20.95 9.04 -15.94
N LEU A 125 -20.12 8.42 -15.10
CA LEU A 125 -20.37 8.36 -13.65
C LEU A 125 -20.23 9.73 -13.01
N PHE A 126 -19.27 10.52 -13.48
CA PHE A 126 -19.03 11.87 -12.97
C PHE A 126 -18.82 12.86 -14.11
N THR A 127 -19.21 14.11 -13.87
CA THR A 127 -18.88 15.23 -14.75
C THR A 127 -18.15 16.30 -13.95
N VAL A 128 -16.86 16.50 -14.25
CA VAL A 128 -16.04 17.55 -13.64
C VAL A 128 -16.12 18.80 -14.49
N ASN A 129 -16.35 19.95 -13.85
CA ASN A 129 -16.40 21.27 -14.50
C ASN A 129 -17.34 21.35 -15.72
N LYS A 130 -18.45 20.58 -15.69
CA LYS A 130 -19.48 20.51 -16.75
C LYS A 130 -18.96 20.13 -18.15
N LYS A 131 -17.71 19.68 -18.28
CA LYS A 131 -17.06 19.39 -19.56
C LYS A 131 -16.34 18.05 -19.60
N LYS A 132 -15.70 17.63 -18.50
CA LYS A 132 -14.92 16.39 -18.43
C LYS A 132 -15.80 15.26 -17.91
N LYS A 133 -16.18 14.33 -18.78
CA LYS A 133 -16.89 13.09 -18.42
C LYS A 133 -15.88 12.07 -17.88
N VAL A 134 -16.18 11.46 -16.74
CA VAL A 134 -15.30 10.52 -16.05
C VAL A 134 -16.06 9.25 -15.68
N PHE A 135 -15.41 8.10 -15.82
CA PHE A 135 -16.04 6.78 -15.74
C PHE A 135 -15.50 5.88 -14.60
N SER A 136 -14.50 6.35 -13.84
CA SER A 136 -13.89 5.64 -12.72
C SER A 136 -13.58 6.59 -11.57
N LEU A 137 -13.65 6.10 -10.33
CA LEU A 137 -13.27 6.87 -9.14
C LEU A 137 -11.79 7.26 -9.15
N LYS A 138 -10.91 6.36 -9.63
CA LYS A 138 -9.48 6.67 -9.77
C LYS A 138 -9.28 7.85 -10.73
N LYS A 139 -9.93 7.80 -11.89
CA LYS A 139 -9.82 8.88 -12.89
C LYS A 139 -10.43 10.19 -12.41
N LEU A 140 -11.47 10.14 -11.58
CA LEU A 140 -12.06 11.34 -10.97
C LEU A 140 -11.05 12.05 -10.08
N LEU A 141 -10.38 11.29 -9.21
CA LEU A 141 -9.34 11.82 -8.34
C LEU A 141 -8.22 12.48 -9.14
N GLU A 142 -7.71 11.81 -10.18
CA GLU A 142 -6.67 12.35 -11.06
C GLU A 142 -7.08 13.69 -11.70
N VAL A 143 -8.31 13.77 -12.22
CA VAL A 143 -8.81 14.99 -12.89
C VAL A 143 -8.97 16.14 -11.90
N VAL A 144 -9.51 15.86 -10.71
CA VAL A 144 -9.69 16.89 -9.66
C VAL A 144 -8.35 17.38 -9.13
N LEU A 145 -7.39 16.48 -8.90
CA LEU A 145 -6.04 16.85 -8.48
C LEU A 145 -5.35 17.72 -9.54
N LYS A 146 -5.44 17.32 -10.81
CA LYS A 146 -4.84 18.08 -11.91
C LYS A 146 -5.45 19.48 -12.04
N ASP A 147 -6.77 19.60 -11.92
CA ASP A 147 -7.45 20.90 -11.93
C ASP A 147 -7.04 21.76 -10.71
N GLY A 148 -6.73 21.14 -9.57
CA GLY A 148 -6.23 21.83 -8.37
C GLY A 148 -4.74 22.22 -8.41
N GLU A 149 -3.94 21.54 -9.23
CA GLU A 149 -2.53 21.88 -9.47
C GLU A 149 -2.37 23.07 -10.43
N GLU A 150 -3.39 23.38 -11.23
CA GLU A 150 -3.36 24.52 -12.16
C GLU A 150 -3.16 25.84 -11.40
N GLY A 151 -2.01 26.48 -11.64
CA GLY A 151 -1.64 27.77 -11.03
C GLY A 151 -0.82 27.68 -9.75
N VAL A 152 -0.53 26.48 -9.24
CA VAL A 152 0.34 26.30 -8.07
C VAL A 152 1.80 26.23 -8.50
N ASN A 153 2.64 27.11 -7.95
CA ASN A 153 4.09 27.02 -8.10
C ASN A 153 4.69 26.32 -6.87
N ILE A 154 5.26 25.13 -7.06
CA ILE A 154 5.88 24.34 -6.00
C ILE A 154 7.40 24.46 -6.10
N GLN A 155 8.00 25.10 -5.10
CA GLN A 155 9.46 25.13 -4.95
C GLN A 155 9.91 24.08 -3.94
N ARG A 156 10.76 23.15 -4.37
CA ARG A 156 11.32 22.09 -3.53
C ARG A 156 12.78 22.37 -3.22
N TYR A 157 13.07 22.74 -1.97
CA TYR A 157 14.44 22.86 -1.47
C TYR A 157 15.06 21.47 -1.29
N LYS A 158 16.19 21.20 -1.95
CA LYS A 158 16.95 19.94 -1.81
C LYS A 158 18.05 20.00 -0.76
N GLY A 159 18.45 21.22 -0.40
CA GLY A 159 19.41 21.47 0.67
C GLY A 159 19.17 22.82 1.32
N LEU A 160 19.81 23.04 2.48
CA LEU A 160 19.66 24.28 3.25
C LEU A 160 20.21 25.50 2.49
N GLY A 161 21.20 25.32 1.63
CA GLY A 161 21.81 26.41 0.84
C GLY A 161 20.93 26.93 -0.31
N GLU A 162 19.81 26.28 -0.61
CA GLU A 162 18.84 26.77 -1.61
C GLU A 162 17.83 27.76 -1.02
N MET A 163 17.83 27.93 0.31
CA MET A 163 16.95 28.84 1.02
C MET A 163 17.64 30.19 1.24
N ASN A 164 16.85 31.26 1.18
CA ASN A 164 17.34 32.57 1.59
C ASN A 164 17.54 32.63 3.12
N PRO A 165 18.48 33.44 3.64
CA PRO A 165 18.74 33.53 5.08
C PRO A 165 17.50 33.84 5.94
N GLU A 166 16.61 34.70 5.45
CA GLU A 166 15.35 35.04 6.13
C GLU A 166 14.42 33.83 6.25
N GLN A 167 14.27 33.05 5.17
CA GLN A 167 13.46 31.82 5.16
C GLN A 167 14.04 30.79 6.13
N LEU A 168 15.36 30.57 6.08
CA LEU A 168 16.05 29.63 6.97
C LEU A 168 15.82 29.99 8.44
N TRP A 169 15.92 31.29 8.77
CA TRP A 169 15.67 31.78 10.12
C TRP A 169 14.23 31.50 10.57
N GLU A 170 13.26 31.92 9.77
CA GLU A 170 11.83 31.80 10.10
C GLU A 170 11.35 30.35 10.22
N THR A 171 11.89 29.43 9.40
CA THR A 171 11.44 28.04 9.37
C THR A 171 12.23 27.11 10.28
N THR A 172 13.54 27.34 10.47
CA THR A 172 14.41 26.37 11.16
C THR A 172 15.15 26.89 12.39
N MET A 173 15.43 28.21 12.49
CA MET A 173 16.27 28.73 13.58
C MET A 173 15.49 29.44 14.69
N ASP A 174 14.36 30.07 14.36
CA ASP A 174 13.52 30.80 15.31
C ASP A 174 13.05 29.88 16.46
N PRO A 175 13.44 30.14 17.72
CA PRO A 175 13.01 29.33 18.87
C PRO A 175 11.49 29.21 19.04
N ALA A 176 10.72 30.17 18.54
CA ALA A 176 9.27 30.16 18.64
C ALA A 176 8.59 29.24 17.59
N ARG A 177 9.28 28.92 16.49
CA ARG A 177 8.70 28.18 15.34
C ARG A 177 9.45 26.91 14.97
N ARG A 178 10.72 26.78 15.38
CA ARG A 178 11.57 25.64 15.06
C ARG A 178 11.03 24.35 15.69
N THR A 179 11.17 23.26 14.96
CA THR A 179 10.92 21.90 15.48
C THR A 179 12.26 21.22 15.73
N LEU A 180 12.52 20.82 16.97
CA LEU A 180 13.72 20.07 17.35
C LEU A 180 13.31 18.69 17.88
N GLN A 181 14.03 17.66 17.46
CA GLN A 181 13.87 16.31 17.99
C GLN A 181 15.07 15.98 18.87
N LYS A 182 14.81 15.58 20.12
CA LYS A 182 15.86 15.13 21.04
C LYS A 182 16.11 13.64 20.81
N VAL A 183 17.35 13.30 20.47
CA VAL A 183 17.77 11.90 20.34
C VAL A 183 18.06 11.32 21.73
N THR A 184 17.49 10.16 22.03
CA THR A 184 17.68 9.41 23.27
C THR A 184 18.16 8.00 22.95
N ILE A 185 18.89 7.39 23.89
CA ILE A 185 19.33 5.99 23.79
C ILE A 185 18.63 5.24 24.91
N GLU A 186 17.76 4.31 24.54
CA GLU A 186 17.03 3.47 25.51
C GLU A 186 17.84 2.22 25.85
N ASP A 187 18.30 1.50 24.82
CA ASP A 187 19.22 0.38 24.93
C ASP A 187 20.50 0.65 24.13
N ALA A 188 21.62 0.72 24.84
CA ALA A 188 22.93 0.99 24.24
C ALA A 188 23.49 -0.21 23.47
N VAL A 189 23.17 -1.44 23.89
CA VAL A 189 23.66 -2.68 23.27
C VAL A 189 22.95 -2.93 21.95
N GLU A 190 21.63 -2.75 21.93
CA GLU A 190 20.84 -2.89 20.70
C GLU A 190 21.24 -1.80 19.69
N ALA A 191 21.38 -0.55 20.13
CA ALA A 191 21.81 0.55 19.28
C ALA A 191 23.19 0.27 18.64
N ASP A 192 24.18 -0.20 19.40
CA ASP A 192 25.51 -0.54 18.89
C ASP A 192 25.49 -1.69 17.88
N THR A 193 24.68 -2.72 18.16
CA THR A 193 24.43 -3.82 17.22
C THR A 193 23.88 -3.28 15.90
N MET A 194 22.91 -2.36 15.98
CA MET A 194 22.27 -1.80 14.79
C MET A 194 23.17 -0.83 14.02
N PHE A 195 24.03 -0.09 14.71
CA PHE A 195 25.12 0.66 14.09
C PHE A 195 26.08 -0.26 13.33
N THR A 196 26.46 -1.39 13.91
CA THR A 196 27.35 -2.36 13.26
C THR A 196 26.70 -2.98 12.02
N VAL A 197 25.42 -3.33 12.08
CA VAL A 197 24.67 -3.88 10.94
C VAL A 197 24.53 -2.87 9.80
N LEU A 198 24.23 -1.60 10.11
CA LEU A 198 23.92 -0.58 9.09
C LEU A 198 25.16 0.15 8.56
N MET A 199 26.15 0.40 9.42
CA MET A 199 27.34 1.20 9.12
C MET A 199 28.63 0.39 9.11
N GLY A 200 28.58 -0.91 9.42
CA GLY A 200 29.74 -1.79 9.37
C GLY A 200 30.21 -2.14 7.95
N ASP A 201 31.29 -2.90 7.92
CA ASP A 201 31.98 -3.28 6.68
C ASP A 201 31.31 -4.46 5.94
N ASP A 202 30.52 -5.27 6.64
CA ASP A 202 29.82 -6.41 6.05
C ASP A 202 28.64 -5.96 5.17
N VAL A 203 28.88 -5.96 3.87
CA VAL A 203 27.90 -5.54 2.86
C VAL A 203 26.70 -6.49 2.80
N ASP A 204 26.89 -7.79 3.04
CA ASP A 204 25.85 -8.80 2.87
C ASP A 204 24.86 -8.76 4.03
N VAL A 205 25.36 -8.61 5.27
CA VAL A 205 24.52 -8.42 6.46
C VAL A 205 23.65 -7.17 6.30
N ARG A 206 24.25 -6.03 5.89
CA ARG A 206 23.52 -4.79 5.63
C ARG A 206 22.48 -4.94 4.51
N ARG A 207 22.85 -5.57 3.39
CA ARG A 207 21.95 -5.76 2.24
C ARG A 207 20.75 -6.61 2.64
N ASN A 208 20.98 -7.71 3.36
CA ASN A 208 19.91 -8.59 3.83
C ASN A 208 18.97 -7.86 4.79
N PHE A 209 19.52 -7.10 5.74
CA PHE A 209 18.73 -6.28 6.68
C PHE A 209 17.82 -5.26 5.98
N ILE A 210 18.36 -4.57 4.96
CA ILE A 210 17.57 -3.60 4.17
C ILE A 210 16.49 -4.35 3.39
N ILE A 211 16.80 -5.47 2.74
CA ILE A 211 15.81 -6.19 1.92
C ILE A 211 14.66 -6.74 2.77
N SER A 212 14.94 -7.25 3.98
CA SER A 212 13.89 -7.76 4.87
C SER A 212 13.00 -6.64 5.38
N HIS A 213 13.55 -5.54 5.89
CA HIS A 213 12.77 -4.52 6.61
C HIS A 213 12.38 -3.29 5.78
N ALA A 214 12.88 -3.11 4.55
CA ALA A 214 12.63 -1.89 3.75
C ALA A 214 11.13 -1.61 3.49
N ARG A 215 10.29 -2.64 3.52
CA ARG A 215 8.84 -2.50 3.29
C ARG A 215 8.09 -2.07 4.55
N GLU A 216 8.67 -2.29 5.73
CA GLU A 216 8.04 -2.08 7.04
C GLU A 216 8.30 -0.69 7.62
N VAL A 217 9.24 0.07 7.07
CA VAL A 217 9.62 1.42 7.56
C VAL A 217 8.43 2.38 7.71
N LYS A 218 7.39 2.22 6.89
CA LYS A 218 6.17 3.06 6.98
C LYS A 218 5.27 2.73 8.18
N ASN A 219 5.44 1.57 8.77
CA ASN A 219 4.59 1.01 9.82
C ASN A 219 5.27 1.01 11.20
N LEU A 220 6.43 1.67 11.34
CA LEU A 220 7.19 1.69 12.59
C LEU A 220 6.47 2.44 13.73
N ASP A 221 5.59 3.39 13.40
CA ASP A 221 4.91 4.28 14.35
C ASP A 221 3.37 4.07 14.41
N ILE A 222 2.84 2.86 14.08
CA ILE A 222 1.39 2.57 14.10
C ILE A 222 0.89 2.28 15.52
#